data_AF-A0A7S1K3Z3-F1
#
_entry.id   AF-A0A7S1K3Z3-F1
#
_cell.length_a   1.000
_cell.length_b   1.000
_cell.length_c   1.000
_cell.angle_alpha   90.00
_cell.angle_beta   90.00
_cell.angle_gamma   90.00
#
_symmetry.space_group_name_H-M   'P 1'
#
loop_
_entity.id
_entity.type
_entity.pdbx_description
1 polymer ?
#
loop_
_entity_poly.entity_id
_entity_poly.type
_entity_poly.pdbx_seq_one_letter_code
_entity_poly.pdbx_strand_id
1 'polypeptide(L)'
;DEIAKVTSLRAIFLSIVDGMNGPLPTTIGELPYLKGLYILLSSFSGPIPSSLTNLSRLEALVLARTDLSGPIPQDIGRLHRLRILEIWSNKRMEGPFPA
;
A
#
# COMPACT_ATOMS: atom_id res chain seq x y z
N ASP A 1 5.09 -16.88 -3.14
CA ASP A 1 4.84 -15.64 -2.40
C ASP A 1 4.26 -16.03 -1.05
N GLU A 2 5.04 -15.86 0.02
CA GLU A 2 4.74 -16.47 1.33
C GLU A 2 3.93 -15.54 2.24
N ILE A 3 3.91 -14.23 1.98
CA ILE A 3 3.28 -13.26 2.88
C ILE A 3 1.76 -13.45 2.96
N ALA A 4 1.12 -13.79 1.83
CA ALA A 4 -0.32 -14.08 1.77
C ALA A 4 -0.73 -15.29 2.62
N LYS A 5 0.20 -16.20 2.95
CA LYS A 5 -0.08 -17.33 3.85
C LYS A 5 -0.23 -16.90 5.30
N VAL A 6 0.31 -15.74 5.68
CA VAL A 6 0.22 -15.19 7.04
C VAL A 6 -1.09 -14.42 7.20
N THR A 7 -2.21 -15.13 7.03
CA THR A 7 -3.56 -14.54 7.00
C THR A 7 -3.95 -13.82 8.28
N SER A 8 -3.27 -14.10 9.41
CA SER A 8 -3.49 -13.48 10.71
C SER A 8 -2.92 -12.05 10.85
N LEU A 9 -2.16 -11.57 9.87
CA LEU A 9 -1.56 -10.23 9.92
C LEU A 9 -2.62 -9.13 10.06
N ARG A 10 -2.34 -8.20 10.96
CA ARG A 10 -3.18 -7.01 11.21
C ARG A 10 -2.51 -5.72 10.81
N ALA A 11 -1.19 -5.67 10.85
CA ALA A 11 -0.43 -4.51 10.41
C ALA A 11 0.89 -4.96 9.78
N ILE A 12 1.30 -4.23 8.75
CA ILE A 12 2.61 -4.35 8.12
C ILE A 12 3.30 -2.99 8.25
N PHE A 13 4.51 -3.00 8.80
CA PHE A 13 5.38 -1.83 8.90
C PHE A 13 6.68 -2.14 8.18
N LEU A 14 6.95 -1.43 7.08
CA LEU A 14 8.18 -1.51 6.33
C LEU A 14 8.84 -0.13 6.35
N SER A 15 10.04 -0.03 6.91
CA SER A 15 10.82 1.20 6.95
C SER A 15 12.31 0.88 7.02
N ILE A 16 13.12 1.59 6.23
CA ILE A 16 14.59 1.50 6.23
C ILE A 16 15.06 0.03 6.16
N VAL A 17 14.68 -0.66 5.08
CA VAL A 17 15.17 -2.01 4.80
C VAL A 17 16.01 -1.98 3.55
N ASP A 18 17.34 -2.05 3.71
CA ASP A 18 18.28 -2.19 2.60
C ASP A 18 17.90 -3.43 1.77
N GLY A 19 17.68 -3.22 0.47
CA GLY A 19 17.26 -4.28 -0.46
C GLY A 19 15.75 -4.45 -0.64
N MET A 20 14.89 -3.76 0.12
CA MET A 20 13.46 -3.67 -0.20
C MET A 20 13.23 -2.67 -1.35
N ASN A 21 13.24 -3.21 -2.56
CA ASN A 21 13.07 -2.48 -3.80
C ASN A 21 12.12 -3.21 -4.76
N GLY A 22 11.86 -2.59 -5.91
CA GLY A 22 10.91 -3.12 -6.89
C GLY A 22 9.45 -2.81 -6.54
N PRO A 23 8.48 -3.46 -7.21
CA PRO A 23 7.06 -3.17 -7.02
C PRO A 23 6.52 -3.71 -5.70
N LEU A 24 5.46 -3.06 -5.21
CA LEU A 24 4.64 -3.63 -4.13
C LEU A 24 4.03 -4.95 -4.60
N PRO A 25 4.18 -6.05 -3.84
CA PRO A 25 3.56 -7.33 -4.19
C PRO A 25 2.03 -7.22 -4.24
N THR A 26 1.43 -7.74 -5.29
CA THR A 26 -0.03 -7.76 -5.45
C THR A 26 -0.72 -8.62 -4.37
N THR A 27 -0.02 -9.63 -3.87
CA THR A 27 -0.45 -10.55 -2.81
C THR A 27 -0.69 -9.89 -1.45
N ILE A 28 -0.20 -8.67 -1.22
CA ILE A 28 -0.60 -7.88 -0.04
C ILE A 28 -2.13 -7.73 0.01
N GLY A 29 -2.78 -7.60 -1.16
CA GLY A 29 -4.23 -7.49 -1.29
C GLY A 29 -5.01 -8.75 -0.87
N GLU A 30 -4.33 -9.86 -0.59
CA GLU A 30 -4.95 -11.13 -0.19
C GLU A 30 -5.03 -11.30 1.34
N LEU A 31 -4.53 -10.34 2.13
CA LEU A 31 -4.48 -10.42 3.58
C LEU A 31 -5.84 -10.04 4.21
N PRO A 32 -6.65 -11.01 4.66
CA PRO A 32 -8.07 -10.78 4.97
C PRO A 32 -8.30 -9.96 6.24
N TYR A 33 -7.30 -9.87 7.11
CA TYR A 33 -7.38 -9.21 8.40
C TYR A 33 -6.48 -7.98 8.55
N LEU A 34 -5.84 -7.54 7.46
CA LEU A 34 -4.95 -6.39 7.50
C LEU A 34 -5.75 -5.11 7.75
N LYS A 35 -5.31 -4.35 8.76
CA LYS A 35 -5.87 -3.07 9.20
C LYS A 35 -4.92 -1.91 8.93
N GLY A 36 -3.62 -2.15 8.92
CA GLY A 36 -2.62 -1.10 8.69
C GLY A 36 -1.56 -1.51 7.69
N LEU A 37 -1.30 -0.68 6.70
CA LEU A 37 -0.17 -0.81 5.80
C LEU A 37 0.65 0.48 5.85
N TYR A 38 1.86 0.36 6.40
CA TYR A 38 2.78 1.48 6.60
C TYR A 38 4.08 1.17 5.88
N ILE A 39 4.34 1.91 4.81
CA ILE A 39 5.56 1.79 4.01
C ILE A 39 6.19 3.17 3.94
N LEU A 40 7.33 3.30 4.63
CA LEU A 40 8.05 4.56 4.74
C LEU A 40 9.51 4.36 4.36
N LEU A 41 10.19 5.41 3.86
CA LEU A 41 11.65 5.43 3.71
C LEU A 41 12.21 4.15 3.04
N SER A 42 11.60 3.73 1.93
CA SER A 42 11.91 2.47 1.25
C SER A 42 12.02 2.69 -0.26
N SER A 43 12.77 1.83 -0.95
CA SER A 43 13.00 1.93 -2.41
C SER A 43 11.95 1.17 -3.24
N PHE A 44 10.74 0.98 -2.69
CA PHE A 44 9.61 0.47 -3.47
C PHE A 44 9.28 1.45 -4.60
N SER A 45 9.05 0.91 -5.80
CA SER A 45 8.83 1.66 -7.02
C SER A 45 7.68 1.07 -7.84
N GLY A 46 7.30 1.72 -8.95
CA GLY A 46 6.15 1.27 -9.73
C GLY A 46 4.82 1.66 -9.09
N PRO A 47 3.69 1.21 -9.67
CA PRO A 47 2.36 1.64 -9.24
C PRO A 47 1.93 1.04 -7.91
N ILE A 48 1.02 1.75 -7.23
CA ILE A 48 0.21 1.19 -6.14
C ILE A 48 -0.69 0.10 -6.77
N PRO A 49 -0.56 -1.18 -6.39
CA PRO A 49 -1.31 -2.25 -7.03
C PRO A 49 -2.80 -2.13 -6.70
N SER A 50 -3.66 -2.30 -7.72
CA SER A 50 -5.11 -2.23 -7.56
C SER A 50 -5.66 -3.28 -6.59
N SER A 51 -4.95 -4.39 -6.39
CA SER A 51 -5.30 -5.42 -5.40
C SER A 51 -5.32 -4.89 -3.96
N LEU A 52 -4.67 -3.77 -3.65
CA LEU A 52 -4.79 -3.13 -2.33
C LEU A 52 -6.23 -2.74 -2.01
N THR A 53 -7.07 -2.50 -3.03
CA THR A 53 -8.49 -2.19 -2.85
C THR A 53 -9.32 -3.40 -2.39
N ASN A 54 -8.75 -4.62 -2.40
CA ASN A 54 -9.37 -5.82 -1.85
C ASN A 54 -9.28 -5.89 -0.31
N LEU A 55 -8.47 -5.04 0.32
CA LEU A 55 -8.27 -5.02 1.77
C LEU A 55 -9.46 -4.40 2.51
N SER A 56 -10.61 -5.08 2.48
CA SER A 56 -11.88 -4.61 3.06
C SER A 56 -11.84 -4.23 4.55
N ARG A 57 -10.77 -4.61 5.26
CA ARG A 57 -10.53 -4.30 6.67
C ARG A 57 -9.48 -3.21 6.91
N LEU A 58 -8.88 -2.64 5.86
CA LEU A 58 -7.85 -1.63 5.99
C LEU A 58 -8.41 -0.36 6.62
N GLU A 59 -7.75 0.11 7.67
CA GLU A 59 -8.08 1.29 8.45
C GLU A 59 -7.06 2.42 8.22
N ALA A 60 -5.79 2.07 7.93
CA ALA A 60 -4.72 3.01 7.65
C ALA A 60 -3.85 2.55 6.47
N LEU A 61 -3.64 3.46 5.52
CA LEU A 61 -2.68 3.33 4.42
C LEU A 61 -1.72 4.51 4.46
N VAL A 62 -0.45 4.24 4.76
CA VAL A 62 0.61 5.23 4.81
C VAL A 62 1.72 4.81 3.85
N LEU A 63 1.87 5.55 2.76
CA LEU A 63 2.90 5.35 1.74
C LEU A 63 3.71 6.64 1.61
N ALA A 64 4.87 6.68 2.26
CA ALA A 64 5.64 7.91 2.41
C ALA A 64 7.10 7.75 2.04
N ARG A 65 7.67 8.74 1.33
CA ARG A 65 9.11 8.76 1.00
C ARG A 65 9.55 7.46 0.30
N THR A 66 8.83 7.08 -0.75
CA THR A 66 9.16 5.95 -1.63
C THR A 66 9.32 6.40 -3.09
N ASP A 67 9.69 5.48 -3.99
CA ASP A 67 9.78 5.72 -5.43
C ASP A 67 8.54 5.24 -6.21
N LEU A 68 7.40 5.09 -5.52
CA LEU A 68 6.11 4.73 -6.13
C LEU A 68 5.69 5.75 -7.19
N SER A 69 5.03 5.25 -8.23
CA SER A 69 4.69 5.99 -9.44
C SER A 69 3.23 5.84 -9.87
N GLY A 70 2.78 6.67 -10.81
CA GLY A 70 1.43 6.59 -11.36
C GLY A 70 0.34 7.06 -10.38
N PRO A 71 -0.93 6.79 -10.70
CA PRO A 71 -2.06 7.30 -9.93
C PRO A 71 -2.38 6.47 -8.69
N ILE A 72 -3.08 7.12 -7.75
CA ILE A 72 -3.82 6.40 -6.70
C ILE A 72 -4.90 5.57 -7.40
N PRO A 73 -5.09 4.27 -7.05
CA PRO A 73 -6.13 3.45 -7.65
C PRO A 73 -7.52 4.11 -7.51
N GLN A 74 -8.27 4.20 -8.60
CA GLN A 74 -9.60 4.84 -8.60
C GLN A 74 -10.57 4.12 -7.66
N ASP A 75 -10.41 2.81 -7.51
CA ASP A 75 -11.22 1.98 -6.63
C ASP A 75 -10.84 2.09 -5.13
N ILE A 76 -9.98 3.04 -4.73
CA ILE A 76 -9.60 3.23 -3.32
C ILE A 76 -10.83 3.48 -2.42
N GLY A 77 -11.92 4.04 -2.99
CA GLY A 77 -13.19 4.23 -2.30
C GLY A 77 -13.90 2.94 -1.84
N ARG A 78 -13.49 1.77 -2.35
CA ARG A 78 -13.97 0.45 -1.87
C ARG A 78 -13.48 0.11 -0.47
N LEU A 79 -12.43 0.79 0.01
CA LEU A 79 -11.89 0.62 1.36
C LEU A 79 -12.75 1.38 2.38
N HIS A 80 -13.99 0.92 2.59
CA HIS A 80 -14.98 1.60 3.43
C HIS A 80 -14.59 1.77 4.91
N ARG A 81 -13.52 1.11 5.36
CA ARG A 81 -12.98 1.23 6.71
C ARG A 81 -11.74 2.13 6.80
N LEU A 82 -11.24 2.62 5.67
CA LEU A 82 -10.05 3.46 5.63
C LEU A 82 -10.34 4.81 6.29
N ARG A 83 -9.54 5.15 7.29
CA ARG A 83 -9.65 6.38 8.09
C ARG A 83 -8.45 7.27 7.91
N ILE A 84 -7.29 6.69 7.57
CA ILE A 84 -6.04 7.39 7.37
C ILE A 84 -5.53 7.02 5.99
N LEU A 85 -5.42 8.02 5.12
CA LEU A 85 -4.76 7.92 3.82
C LEU A 85 -3.65 8.97 3.78
N GLU A 86 -2.42 8.52 3.95
CA GLU A 86 -1.24 9.37 3.83
C GLU A 86 -0.40 8.90 2.65
N ILE A 87 -0.30 9.76 1.64
CA ILE A 87 0.53 9.52 0.47
C ILE A 87 1.33 10.80 0.21
N TRP A 88 2.61 10.80 0.57
CA TRP A 88 3.44 11.99 0.50
C TRP A 88 4.91 11.68 0.23
N SER A 89 5.63 12.65 -0.34
CA SER A 89 7.04 12.50 -0.74
C SER A 89 7.31 11.28 -1.65
N ASN A 90 6.36 10.90 -2.50
CA ASN A 90 6.55 9.91 -3.56
C ASN A 90 6.81 10.65 -4.88
N LYS A 91 8.06 10.63 -5.36
CA LYS A 91 8.53 11.55 -6.41
C LYS A 91 7.93 11.33 -7.79
N ARG A 92 7.33 10.16 -8.03
CA ARG A 92 6.82 9.74 -9.35
C ARG A 92 5.31 9.58 -9.39
N MET A 93 4.61 9.94 -8.32
CA MET A 93 3.16 9.88 -8.28
C MET A 93 2.54 11.02 -9.10
N GLU A 94 1.52 10.69 -9.86
CA GLU A 94 0.88 11.58 -10.83
C GLU A 94 -0.59 11.21 -11.02
N GLY A 95 -1.31 12.00 -11.80
CA GLY A 95 -2.73 11.76 -12.08
C GLY A 95 -3.67 12.40 -11.05
N PRO A 96 -4.99 12.27 -11.29
CA PRO A 96 -5.99 12.93 -10.46
C PRO A 96 -6.10 12.25 -9.10
N PHE A 97 -6.51 13.03 -8.10
CA PHE A 97 -7.05 12.45 -6.88
C PHE A 97 -8.32 11.65 -7.24
N PRO A 98 -8.47 10.41 -6.74
CA PRO A 98 -9.61 9.56 -7.08
C PRO A 98 -10.91 10.17 -6.54
N ALA A 99 -11.94 10.22 -7.39
CA ALA A 99 -13.25 10.82 -7.11
C ALA A 99 -14.26 9.80 -6.61
#